data_AF-A0A2T3GBS8-F1
#
_entry.id   AF-A0A2T3GBS8-F1
#
_cell.length_a   1.000
_cell.length_b   1.000
_cell.length_c   1.000
_cell.angle_alpha   90.00
_cell.angle_beta   90.00
_cell.angle_gamma   90.00
#
_symmetry.space_group_name_H-M   'P 1'
#
loop_
_entity.id
_entity.type
_entity.pdbx_description
1 polymer ?
#
loop_
_entity_poly.entity_id
_entity_poly.type
_entity_poly.pdbx_seq_one_letter_code
_entity_poly.pdbx_strand_id
1 'polypeptide(L)'
;MKSKRYFQVISVIALIYVCMTGVLMFQVSAAYSQWEEDQVFWNLATLVSAETEKANAQKFGLTEFERPELPEYADPSHKYSIFAWKLLKEKNDIIASDELMKQQTESHLEYANSVLNEYNRRN
;
A
#
# COMPACT_ATOMS: atom_id res chain seq x y z
N MET A 1 -31.16 28.60 33.54
CA MET A 1 -29.73 28.83 33.18
C MET A 1 -28.88 27.57 33.06
N LYS A 2 -29.11 26.49 33.84
CA LYS A 2 -28.29 25.26 33.75
C LYS A 2 -28.38 24.52 32.40
N SER A 3 -29.57 24.41 31.78
CA SER A 3 -29.72 23.66 30.51
C SER A 3 -28.98 24.27 29.32
N LYS A 4 -28.92 25.60 29.19
CA LYS A 4 -28.17 26.29 28.12
C LYS A 4 -26.67 25.97 28.15
N ARG A 5 -26.07 25.84 29.34
CA ARG A 5 -24.67 25.44 29.49
C ARG A 5 -24.43 23.99 29.08
N TYR A 6 -25.34 23.07 29.42
CA TYR A 6 -25.26 21.68 28.97
C TYR A 6 -25.36 21.56 27.44
N PHE A 7 -26.30 22.27 26.81
CA PHE A 7 -26.40 22.29 25.35
C PHE A 7 -25.15 22.85 24.67
N GLN A 8 -24.55 23.91 25.23
CA GLN A 8 -23.28 24.45 24.73
C GLN A 8 -22.15 23.42 24.81
N VAL A 9 -21.99 22.74 25.96
CA VAL A 9 -20.95 21.72 26.14
C VAL A 9 -21.13 20.54 25.18
N ILE A 10 -22.36 20.04 25.03
CA ILE A 10 -22.67 18.94 24.11
C ILE A 10 -22.37 19.35 22.66
N SER A 11 -22.74 20.57 22.27
CA SER A 11 -22.48 21.10 20.92
C SER A 11 -20.97 21.18 20.62
N VAL A 12 -20.16 21.64 21.59
CA VAL A 12 -18.70 21.69 21.45
C VAL A 12 -18.10 20.29 21.31
N ILE A 13 -18.55 19.32 22.12
CA ILE A 13 -18.08 17.93 22.02
C ILE A 13 -18.44 17.31 20.67
N ALA A 14 -19.68 17.54 20.19
CA ALA A 14 -20.12 17.07 18.89
C ALA A 14 -19.29 17.66 17.75
N LEU A 15 -19.00 18.98 17.81
CA LEU A 15 -18.15 19.65 16.83
C LEU A 15 -16.74 19.06 16.80
N ILE A 16 -16.12 18.86 17.96
CA ILE A 16 -14.78 18.24 18.06
C ILE A 16 -14.81 16.84 17.45
N TYR A 17 -15.83 16.03 17.75
CA TYR A 17 -15.95 14.69 17.21
C TYR A 17 -16.06 14.69 15.68
N VAL A 18 -16.89 15.58 15.11
CA VAL A 18 -17.06 15.72 13.66
C VAL A 18 -15.75 16.17 13.01
N CYS A 19 -15.05 17.16 13.57
CA CYS A 19 -13.76 17.62 13.06
C CYS A 19 -12.72 16.50 13.06
N MET A 20 -12.58 15.76 14.17
CA MET A 20 -11.63 14.65 14.27
C MET A 20 -11.96 13.52 13.29
N THR A 21 -13.24 13.18 13.16
CA THR A 21 -13.70 12.16 12.22
C THR A 21 -13.44 12.58 10.77
N GLY A 22 -13.69 13.85 10.43
CA GLY A 22 -13.39 14.40 9.10
C GLY A 22 -11.90 14.36 8.75
N VAL A 23 -11.02 14.71 9.70
CA VAL A 23 -9.57 14.60 9.53
C VAL A 23 -9.16 13.15 9.27
N LEU A 24 -9.73 12.19 10.02
CA LEU A 24 -9.44 10.77 9.82
C LEU A 24 -9.93 10.27 8.45
N MET A 25 -11.12 10.67 8.01
CA MET A 25 -11.61 10.32 6.66
C MET A 25 -10.67 10.84 5.58
N PHE A 26 -10.17 12.08 5.71
CA PHE A 26 -9.20 12.62 4.78
C PHE A 26 -7.89 11.83 4.79
N GLN A 27 -7.38 11.46 5.97
CA GLN A 27 -6.17 10.64 6.08
C GLN A 27 -6.34 9.25 5.46
N VAL A 28 -7.48 8.60 5.66
CA VAL A 28 -7.80 7.31 5.01
C VAL A 28 -7.80 7.47 3.50
N SER A 29 -8.48 8.50 2.98
CA SER A 29 -8.51 8.76 1.53
C SER A 29 -7.13 9.05 0.95
N ALA A 30 -6.28 9.79 1.67
CA ALA A 30 -4.92 10.08 1.24
C ALA A 30 -4.06 8.82 1.23
N ALA A 31 -4.13 7.99 2.28
CA ALA A 31 -3.40 6.73 2.35
C ALA A 31 -3.84 5.77 1.24
N TYR A 32 -5.15 5.68 0.98
CA TYR A 32 -5.68 4.83 -0.08
C TYR A 32 -5.26 5.31 -1.48
N SER A 33 -5.31 6.63 -1.72
CA SER A 33 -4.85 7.19 -3.00
C SER A 33 -3.37 6.94 -3.25
N GLN A 34 -2.54 6.98 -2.21
CA GLN A 34 -1.12 6.65 -2.33
C GLN A 34 -0.92 5.16 -2.63
N TRP A 35 -1.64 4.30 -1.91
CA TRP A 35 -1.64 2.87 -2.15
C TRP A 35 -2.05 2.52 -3.60
N GLU A 36 -3.07 3.18 -4.17
CA GLU A 36 -3.47 2.97 -5.57
C GLU A 36 -2.36 3.38 -6.57
N GLU A 37 -1.64 4.45 -6.28
CA GLU A 37 -0.50 4.87 -7.10
C GLU A 37 0.64 3.85 -7.02
N ASP A 38 0.99 3.41 -5.81
CA ASP A 38 2.04 2.44 -5.56
C ASP A 38 1.71 1.06 -6.17
N GLN A 39 0.43 0.73 -6.33
CA GLN A 39 -0.04 -0.47 -7.03
C GLN A 39 0.37 -0.49 -8.51
N VAL A 40 0.47 0.67 -9.16
CA VAL A 40 0.94 0.75 -10.56
C VAL A 40 2.41 0.36 -10.64
N PHE A 41 3.24 0.86 -9.72
CA PHE A 41 4.65 0.51 -9.65
C PHE A 41 4.85 -0.98 -9.36
N TRP A 42 4.06 -1.52 -8.43
CA TRP A 42 4.07 -2.95 -8.14
C TRP A 42 3.72 -3.80 -9.36
N ASN A 43 2.67 -3.44 -10.10
CA ASN A 43 2.27 -4.14 -11.33
C ASN A 43 3.42 -4.14 -12.37
N LEU A 44 4.08 -2.99 -12.54
CA LEU A 44 5.21 -2.85 -13.45
C LEU A 44 6.40 -3.72 -13.02
N ALA A 45 6.79 -3.70 -11.73
CA ALA A 45 7.87 -4.53 -11.22
C ALA A 45 7.58 -6.03 -11.39
N THR A 46 6.34 -6.43 -11.12
CA THR A 46 5.89 -7.82 -11.28
C THR A 46 5.96 -8.26 -12.74
N LEU A 47 5.54 -7.41 -13.69
CA LEU A 47 5.66 -7.67 -15.12
C LEU A 47 7.13 -7.75 -15.57
N VAL A 48 7.97 -6.81 -15.14
CA VAL A 48 9.40 -6.79 -15.48
C VAL A 48 10.10 -8.05 -14.96
N SER A 49 9.83 -8.45 -13.71
CA SER A 49 10.40 -9.70 -13.16
C SER A 49 9.93 -10.94 -13.92
N ALA A 50 8.66 -11.00 -14.34
CA ALA A 50 8.12 -12.11 -15.14
C ALA A 50 8.79 -12.20 -16.52
N GLU A 51 8.94 -11.07 -17.21
CA GLU A 51 9.63 -11.06 -18.50
C GLU A 51 11.12 -11.39 -18.36
N THR A 52 11.75 -10.96 -17.26
CA THR A 52 13.15 -11.29 -16.96
C THR A 52 13.33 -12.78 -16.68
N GLU A 53 12.40 -13.41 -15.96
CA GLU A 53 12.38 -14.86 -15.75
C GLU A 53 12.25 -15.64 -17.06
N LYS A 54 11.34 -15.22 -17.95
CA LYS A 54 11.21 -15.83 -19.29
C LYS A 54 12.50 -15.69 -20.10
N ALA A 55 13.10 -14.50 -20.10
CA ALA A 55 14.36 -14.25 -20.80
C ALA A 55 15.50 -15.09 -20.21
N ASN A 56 15.56 -15.21 -18.89
CA ASN A 56 16.54 -16.04 -18.21
C ASN A 56 16.41 -17.52 -18.62
N ALA A 57 15.21 -18.08 -18.55
CA ALA A 57 14.95 -19.47 -18.91
C ALA A 57 15.23 -19.77 -20.40
N GLN A 58 14.94 -18.81 -21.29
CA GLN A 58 15.09 -19.00 -22.74
C GLN A 58 16.50 -18.69 -23.27
N LYS A 59 17.21 -17.75 -22.65
CA LYS A 59 18.43 -17.16 -23.23
C LYS A 59 19.64 -17.14 -22.30
N PHE A 60 19.45 -16.88 -21.00
CA PHE A 60 20.58 -16.65 -20.10
C PHE A 60 21.02 -17.92 -19.35
N GLY A 61 20.09 -18.84 -19.07
CA GLY A 61 20.37 -20.12 -18.41
C GLY A 61 20.91 -19.98 -16.98
N LEU A 62 20.57 -18.90 -16.27
CA LEU A 62 21.03 -18.64 -14.90
C LEU A 62 20.11 -19.37 -13.92
N THR A 63 20.56 -20.52 -13.40
CA THR A 63 19.78 -21.35 -12.46
C THR A 63 19.83 -20.87 -11.01
N GLU A 64 20.63 -19.84 -10.74
CA GLU A 64 20.89 -19.31 -9.39
C GLU A 64 19.91 -18.22 -8.94
N PHE A 65 19.09 -17.70 -9.85
CA PHE A 65 18.10 -16.67 -9.55
C PHE A 65 16.70 -17.25 -9.59
N GLU A 66 16.02 -17.23 -8.45
CA GLU A 66 14.61 -17.60 -8.34
C GLU A 66 13.77 -16.33 -8.22
N ARG A 67 12.70 -16.25 -9.01
CA ARG A 67 11.80 -15.09 -8.97
C ARG A 67 11.03 -15.10 -7.64
N PRO A 68 10.86 -13.95 -6.97
CA PRO A 68 10.01 -13.87 -5.79
C PRO A 68 8.59 -14.37 -6.09
N GLU A 69 7.97 -15.07 -5.14
CA GLU A 69 6.59 -15.54 -5.26
C GLU A 69 5.62 -14.38 -5.50
N LEU A 70 4.56 -14.65 -6.26
CA LEU A 70 3.50 -13.67 -6.44
C LEU A 70 2.84 -13.41 -5.08
N PRO A 71 2.75 -12.13 -4.66
CA PRO A 71 2.21 -11.78 -3.37
C PRO A 71 0.80 -12.25 -3.05
N GLU A 72 0.57 -12.48 -1.76
CA GLU A 72 -0.75 -12.48 -1.13
C GLU A 72 -0.98 -11.17 -0.34
N TYR A 73 -0.85 -9.99 -0.95
CA TYR A 73 -1.38 -8.78 -0.30
C TYR A 73 -2.83 -8.55 -0.73
N ALA A 74 -3.67 -8.15 0.22
CA ALA A 74 -5.08 -7.88 -0.02
C ALA A 74 -5.30 -6.40 -0.31
N ASP A 75 -6.14 -6.12 -1.31
CA ASP A 75 -6.70 -4.79 -1.55
C ASP A 75 -7.38 -4.29 -0.25
N PRO A 76 -6.87 -3.20 0.35
CA PRO A 76 -7.41 -2.71 1.59
C PRO A 76 -8.81 -2.15 1.36
N SER A 77 -9.73 -2.49 2.26
CA SER A 77 -11.10 -1.98 2.19
C SER A 77 -11.12 -0.44 2.30
N HIS A 78 -11.74 0.24 1.33
CA HIS A 78 -12.02 1.67 1.40
C HIS A 78 -13.51 1.94 1.66
N LYS A 79 -13.91 1.95 2.93
CA LYS A 79 -15.31 2.12 3.38
C LYS A 79 -15.37 3.15 4.50
N TYR A 80 -15.69 4.40 4.12
CA TYR A 80 -15.90 5.48 5.07
C TYR A 80 -16.84 5.09 6.23
N SER A 81 -16.36 5.32 7.46
CA SER A 81 -17.12 5.10 8.69
C SER A 81 -17.32 6.38 9.48
N ILE A 82 -18.49 6.54 10.09
CA ILE A 82 -18.74 7.62 11.07
C ILE A 82 -18.06 7.36 12.43
N PHE A 83 -17.50 6.16 12.62
CA PHE A 83 -16.79 5.78 13.83
C PHE A 83 -15.29 6.02 13.67
N ALA A 84 -14.75 6.98 14.41
CA ALA A 84 -13.35 7.38 14.33
C ALA A 84 -12.36 6.20 14.50
N TRP A 85 -12.66 5.24 15.39
CA TRP A 85 -11.80 4.07 15.60
C TRP A 85 -11.78 3.12 14.39
N LYS A 86 -12.89 3.02 13.63
CA LYS A 86 -12.93 2.21 12.40
C LYS A 86 -12.08 2.85 11.30
N LEU A 87 -12.17 4.17 11.14
CA LEU A 87 -11.32 4.92 10.22
C LEU A 87 -9.84 4.79 10.58
N LEU A 88 -9.51 4.83 11.88
CA LEU A 88 -8.12 4.64 12.32
C LEU A 88 -7.59 3.25 11.98
N LYS A 89 -8.40 2.21 12.21
CA LYS A 89 -8.06 0.84 11.83
C LYS A 89 -7.85 0.73 10.32
N GLU A 90 -8.81 1.22 9.53
CA GLU A 90 -8.76 1.23 8.07
C GLU A 90 -7.50 1.92 7.54
N LYS A 91 -7.16 3.09 8.08
CA LYS A 91 -5.92 3.80 7.73
C LYS A 91 -4.68 2.93 7.96
N ASN A 92 -4.60 2.27 9.11
CA ASN A 92 -3.46 1.43 9.46
C ASN A 92 -3.39 0.18 8.59
N ASP A 93 -4.54 -0.42 8.26
CA ASP A 93 -4.61 -1.58 7.36
C ASP A 93 -4.13 -1.19 5.95
N ILE A 94 -4.49 0.00 5.45
CA ILE A 94 -3.99 0.54 4.17
C ILE A 94 -2.48 0.74 4.21
N ILE A 95 -1.95 1.40 5.25
CA ILE A 95 -0.51 1.66 5.38
C ILE A 95 0.28 0.35 5.46
N ALA A 96 -0.19 -0.63 6.23
CA ALA A 96 0.45 -1.93 6.31
C ALA A 96 0.45 -2.67 4.96
N SER A 97 -0.66 -2.59 4.21
CA SER A 97 -0.75 -3.15 2.86
C SER A 97 0.23 -2.45 1.90
N ASP A 98 0.35 -1.12 1.98
CA ASP A 98 1.27 -0.32 1.18
C ASP A 98 2.73 -0.67 1.43
N GLU A 99 3.13 -0.79 2.70
CA GLU A 99 4.50 -1.18 3.08
C GLU A 99 4.87 -2.56 2.54
N LEU A 100 3.97 -3.54 2.64
CA LEU A 100 4.19 -4.88 2.10
C LEU A 100 4.33 -4.87 0.58
N MET A 101 3.46 -4.12 -0.12
CA MET A 101 3.49 -3.98 -1.57
C MET A 101 4.81 -3.35 -2.05
N LYS A 102 5.32 -2.35 -1.32
CA LYS A 102 6.63 -1.73 -1.62
C LYS A 102 7.79 -2.71 -1.46
N GLN A 103 7.84 -3.46 -0.36
CA GLN A 103 8.88 -4.47 -0.14
C GLN A 103 8.88 -5.53 -1.25
N GLN A 104 7.70 -5.94 -1.71
CA GLN A 104 7.58 -6.91 -2.81
C GLN A 104 7.99 -6.31 -4.16
N THR A 105 7.64 -5.04 -4.41
CA THR A 105 8.06 -4.29 -5.59
C THR A 105 9.59 -4.24 -5.68
N GLU A 106 10.26 -3.89 -4.57
CA GLU A 106 11.71 -3.86 -4.47
C GLU A 106 12.31 -5.24 -4.76
N SER A 107 11.81 -6.30 -4.13
CA SER A 107 12.27 -7.68 -4.36
C SER A 107 12.16 -8.12 -5.83
N HIS A 108 11.05 -7.81 -6.50
CA HIS A 108 10.87 -8.11 -7.93
C HIS A 108 11.86 -7.34 -8.82
N LEU A 109 12.14 -6.07 -8.49
CA LEU A 109 13.12 -5.25 -9.21
C LEU A 109 14.56 -5.71 -8.97
N GLU A 110 14.90 -6.08 -7.73
CA GLU A 110 16.21 -6.61 -7.36
C GLU A 110 16.51 -7.91 -8.09
N TYR A 111 15.54 -8.82 -8.17
CA TYR A 111 15.64 -10.03 -8.99
C TYR A 111 15.94 -9.69 -10.45
N ALA A 112 15.14 -8.80 -11.06
CA ALA A 112 15.31 -8.44 -12.46
C ALA A 112 16.70 -7.81 -12.73
N ASN A 113 17.13 -6.92 -11.84
CA ASN A 113 18.44 -6.27 -11.92
C ASN A 113 19.59 -7.27 -11.76
N SER A 114 19.46 -8.24 -10.85
CA SER A 114 20.49 -9.26 -10.60
C SER A 114 20.72 -10.15 -11.82
N VAL A 115 19.62 -10.64 -12.43
CA VAL A 115 19.66 -11.44 -13.66
C VAL A 115 20.31 -10.66 -14.81
N LEU A 116 19.90 -9.41 -15.01
CA LEU A 116 20.42 -8.57 -16.10
C LEU A 116 21.90 -8.23 -15.91
N ASN A 117 22.33 -7.94 -14.67
CA ASN A 117 23.73 -7.65 -14.38
C ASN A 117 24.64 -8.87 -14.59
N GLU A 118 24.19 -10.05 -14.18
CA GLU A 118 24.96 -11.28 -14.41
C GLU A 118 25.06 -11.62 -15.90
N TYR A 119 23.97 -11.43 -16.67
CA TYR A 119 24.03 -11.54 -18.13
C TYR A 119 25.03 -10.56 -18.75
N ASN A 120 24.99 -9.28 -18.35
CA ASN A 120 25.92 -8.27 -18.84
C ASN A 120 27.37 -8.56 -18.46
N ARG A 121 27.61 -9.23 -17.33
CA ARG A 121 28.96 -9.64 -16.91
C ARG A 121 29.52 -10.77 -17.76
N ARG A 122 28.66 -11.66 -18.28
CA ARG A 122 29.06 -12.82 -19.09
C ARG A 122 29.37 -12.47 -20.55
N ASN A 123 28.84 -11.36 -21.07
CA ASN A 123 29.11 -10.84 -22.41
C ASN A 123 30.20 -9.78 -22.41
#